data_AF-A0A3E4LND2-F1
#
_entry.id   AF-A0A3E4LND2-F1
#
_cell.length_a   1.000
_cell.length_b   1.000
_cell.length_c   1.000
_cell.angle_alpha   90.00
_cell.angle_beta   90.00
_cell.angle_gamma   90.00
#
_symmetry.space_group_name_H-M   'P 1'
#
loop_
_entity.id
_entity.type
_entity.pdbx_description
1 polymer ?
#
loop_
_entity_poly.entity_id
_entity_poly.type
_entity_poly.pdbx_seq_one_letter_code
_entity_poly.pdbx_strand_id
1 'polypeptide(L)'
;MLSREKVEAVLFKMGMPANVKGFGYIVDSVLLLEEDSKIKTTYLYFKVAKQHGTTGQRVERAIRHAFDIVRSCRGDYDVVNHYIGFINCANSPSLSMLTMKIREEALEVPEPKPEKKEENVITGITEDRLLELMRQAYTEFWADMIIRLKK
;
A
#
# COMPACT_ATOMS: atom_id res chain seq x y z
N MET A 1 -9.99 -12.90 -1.30
CA MET A 1 -8.98 -13.55 -0.43
C MET A 1 -7.71 -12.73 -0.51
N LEU A 2 -7.02 -12.56 0.62
CA LEU A 2 -5.81 -11.76 0.65
C LEU A 2 -4.67 -12.49 -0.09
N SER A 3 -4.02 -11.81 -1.04
CA SER A 3 -2.90 -12.40 -1.77
C SER A 3 -1.58 -12.16 -1.04
N ARG A 4 -0.63 -13.09 -1.20
CA ARG A 4 0.72 -12.99 -0.62
C ARG A 4 1.41 -11.71 -1.06
N GLU A 5 1.33 -11.40 -2.36
CA GLU A 5 1.98 -10.26 -2.99
C GLU A 5 1.48 -8.94 -2.39
N LYS A 6 0.19 -8.87 -2.01
CA LYS A 6 -0.38 -7.67 -1.37
C LYS A 6 0.22 -7.45 0.01
N VAL A 7 0.41 -8.52 0.80
CA VAL A 7 1.04 -8.42 2.12
C VAL A 7 2.50 -7.99 1.98
N GLU A 8 3.25 -8.62 1.08
CA GLU A 8 4.65 -8.28 0.82
C GLU A 8 4.83 -6.82 0.38
N ALA A 9 3.96 -6.32 -0.52
CA ALA A 9 3.97 -4.93 -0.95
C ALA A 9 3.75 -3.95 0.22
N VAL A 10 2.86 -4.28 1.15
CA VAL A 10 2.63 -3.46 2.36
C VAL A 10 3.84 -3.48 3.30
N LEU A 11 4.48 -4.65 3.49
CA LEU A 11 5.70 -4.74 4.28
C LEU A 11 6.85 -3.90 3.67
N PHE A 12 6.99 -3.92 2.34
CA PHE A 12 7.95 -3.06 1.63
C PHE A 12 7.62 -1.57 1.77
N LYS A 13 6.35 -1.20 1.66
CA LYS A 13 5.87 0.17 1.84
C LYS A 13 6.20 0.70 3.25
N MET A 14 6.13 -0.15 4.27
CA MET A 14 6.55 0.17 5.64
C MET A 14 8.08 0.23 5.81
N GLY A 15 8.87 -0.14 4.80
CA GLY A 15 10.33 -0.15 4.86
C GLY A 15 10.93 -1.41 5.50
N MET A 16 10.19 -2.52 5.55
CA MET A 16 10.74 -3.78 6.05
C MET A 16 11.73 -4.39 5.05
N PRO A 17 12.98 -4.68 5.44
CA PRO A 17 13.96 -5.29 4.53
C PRO A 17 13.62 -6.76 4.19
N ALA A 18 13.70 -7.13 2.91
CA ALA A 18 13.38 -8.49 2.43
C ALA A 18 14.25 -9.60 3.04
N ASN A 19 15.49 -9.27 3.39
CA ASN A 19 16.47 -10.21 3.93
C ASN A 19 16.24 -10.55 5.41
N VAL A 20 15.31 -9.86 6.08
CA VAL A 20 14.96 -10.14 7.47
C VAL A 20 14.09 -11.38 7.52
N LYS A 21 14.49 -12.43 8.26
CA LYS A 21 13.74 -13.68 8.38
C LYS A 21 12.28 -13.48 8.84
N GLY A 22 12.04 -12.47 9.66
CA GLY A 22 10.70 -12.13 10.13
C GLY A 22 9.76 -11.67 9.01
N PHE A 23 10.27 -11.17 7.88
CA PHE A 23 9.46 -10.76 6.73
C PHE A 23 8.56 -11.90 6.26
N GLY A 24 9.14 -13.04 5.88
CA GLY A 24 8.38 -14.20 5.42
C GLY A 24 7.43 -14.75 6.49
N TYR A 25 7.87 -14.78 7.75
CA TYR A 25 7.01 -15.24 8.84
C TYR A 25 5.80 -14.35 9.08
N ILE A 26 5.94 -13.03 8.92
CA ILE A 26 4.82 -12.08 9.04
C ILE A 26 3.84 -12.31 7.91
N VAL A 27 4.32 -12.47 6.67
CA VAL A 27 3.47 -12.77 5.51
C VAL A 27 2.62 -14.01 5.78
N ASP A 28 3.23 -15.13 6.19
CA ASP A 28 2.50 -16.37 6.48
C ASP A 28 1.57 -16.21 7.69
N SER A 29 1.98 -15.44 8.70
CA SER A 29 1.16 -15.17 9.87
C SER A 29 -0.12 -14.39 9.53
N VAL A 30 -0.02 -13.39 8.65
CA VAL A 30 -1.16 -12.57 8.19
C VAL A 30 -2.13 -13.43 7.38
N LEU A 31 -1.62 -14.28 6.47
CA LEU A 31 -2.46 -15.18 5.68
C LEU A 31 -3.22 -16.17 6.58
N LEU A 32 -2.57 -16.74 7.60
CA LEU A 32 -3.20 -17.62 8.57
C LEU A 32 -4.23 -16.89 9.46
N LEU A 33 -4.00 -15.61 9.79
CA LEU A 33 -4.94 -14.79 10.56
C LEU A 33 -6.17 -14.38 9.75
N GLU A 34 -6.05 -14.26 8.43
CA GLU A 34 -7.20 -14.04 7.54
C GLU A 34 -8.12 -15.27 7.51
N GLU A 35 -7.56 -16.48 7.53
CA GLU A 35 -8.33 -17.73 7.61
C GLU A 35 -8.98 -17.95 8.99
N ASP A 36 -8.24 -17.68 10.06
CA ASP A 36 -8.69 -17.83 11.45
C ASP A 36 -8.25 -16.65 12.31
N SER A 37 -9.12 -15.63 12.39
CA SER A 37 -8.85 -14.39 13.13
C SER A 37 -8.74 -14.57 14.65
N LYS A 38 -9.18 -15.71 15.20
CA LYS A 38 -9.16 -15.99 16.65
C LYS A 38 -8.05 -16.97 17.06
N ILE A 39 -7.17 -17.34 16.13
CA ILE A 39 -6.05 -18.23 16.42
C ILE A 39 -5.16 -17.66 17.54
N LYS A 40 -4.81 -18.50 18.52
CA LYS A 40 -3.84 -18.11 19.56
C LYS A 40 -2.47 -17.87 18.91
N THR A 41 -1.84 -16.74 19.21
CA THR A 41 -0.55 -16.33 18.63
C THR A 41 0.57 -17.36 18.85
N THR A 42 0.56 -18.08 19.98
CA THR A 42 1.50 -19.17 20.24
C THR A 42 1.33 -20.34 19.26
N TYR A 43 0.09 -20.66 18.90
CA TYR A 43 -0.21 -21.71 17.92
C TYR A 43 0.06 -21.24 16.49
N LEU A 44 -0.18 -19.96 16.19
CA LEU A 44 0.21 -19.33 14.93
C LEU A 44 1.72 -19.50 14.68
N TYR A 45 2.56 -19.16 15.67
CA TYR A 45 4.02 -19.34 15.55
C TYR A 45 4.42 -20.80 15.34
N PHE A 46 3.71 -21.75 15.94
CA PHE A 46 3.96 -23.17 15.73
C PHE A 46 3.61 -23.62 14.30
N LYS A 47 2.50 -23.15 13.73
CA LYS A 47 2.13 -23.43 12.32
C LYS A 47 3.20 -22.91 11.35
N VAL A 48 3.59 -21.65 11.51
CA VAL A 48 4.64 -21.04 10.68
C VAL A 48 5.98 -21.78 10.87
N ALA A 49 6.32 -22.12 12.11
CA ALA A 49 7.56 -22.85 12.39
C ALA A 49 7.63 -24.21 11.68
N LYS A 50 6.51 -24.94 11.61
CA LYS A 50 6.42 -26.20 10.86
C LYS A 50 6.64 -26.01 9.37
N GLN A 51 6.07 -24.97 8.77
CA GLN A 51 6.24 -24.67 7.34
C GLN A 51 7.70 -24.33 6.99
N HIS A 52 8.43 -23.71 7.92
CA HIS A 52 9.81 -23.25 7.71
C HIS A 52 10.89 -24.15 8.33
N GLY A 53 10.53 -25.32 8.87
CA GLY A 53 11.49 -26.23 9.49
C GLY A 53 12.26 -25.61 10.67
N THR A 54 11.59 -24.77 11.48
CA THR A 54 12.20 -24.04 12.61
C THR A 54 11.39 -24.24 13.90
N THR A 55 11.65 -23.45 14.94
CA THR A 55 10.92 -23.49 16.22
C THR A 55 10.03 -22.26 16.40
N GLY A 56 8.91 -22.41 17.12
CA GLY A 56 7.99 -21.30 17.40
C GLY A 56 8.67 -20.12 18.10
N GLN A 57 9.64 -20.37 18.98
CA GLN A 57 10.44 -19.33 19.64
C GLN A 57 11.31 -18.53 18.64
N ARG A 58 11.89 -19.20 17.63
CA ARG A 58 12.67 -18.53 16.59
C ARG A 58 11.78 -17.68 15.68
N VAL A 59 10.57 -18.17 15.35
CA VAL A 59 9.56 -17.41 14.60
C VAL A 59 9.17 -16.16 15.37
N GLU A 60 8.78 -16.32 16.63
CA GLU A 60 8.39 -15.22 17.51
C GLU A 60 9.49 -14.15 17.59
N ARG A 61 10.73 -14.55 17.85
CA ARG A 61 11.87 -13.63 17.93
C ARG A 61 12.11 -12.90 16.60
N ALA A 62 12.04 -13.60 15.48
CA ALA A 62 12.25 -13.02 14.17
C ALA A 62 11.15 -12.00 13.80
N ILE A 63 9.90 -12.28 14.15
CA ILE A 63 8.77 -11.34 13.95
C ILE A 63 8.97 -10.09 14.81
N ARG A 64 9.30 -10.24 16.10
CA ARG A 64 9.56 -9.10 16.98
C ARG A 64 10.66 -8.21 16.41
N HIS A 65 11.78 -8.83 16.04
CA HIS A 65 12.92 -8.11 15.46
C HIS A 65 12.56 -7.38 14.16
N ALA A 66 11.73 -7.98 13.30
CA ALA A 66 11.29 -7.33 12.07
C ALA A 66 10.42 -6.09 12.35
N PHE A 67 9.51 -6.15 13.31
CA PHE A 67 8.72 -4.98 13.71
C PHE A 67 9.56 -3.90 14.39
N ASP A 68 10.56 -4.29 15.20
CA ASP A 68 11.49 -3.35 15.81
C ASP A 68 12.34 -2.63 14.75
N ILE A 69 12.79 -3.33 13.70
CA ILE A 69 13.48 -2.72 12.56
C ILE A 69 12.58 -1.68 11.90
N VAL A 70 11.34 -2.04 11.56
CA VAL A 70 10.40 -1.12 10.87
C VAL A 70 10.13 0.14 11.69
N ARG A 71 9.99 0.01 13.02
CA ARG A 71 9.75 1.17 13.90
C ARG A 71 11.00 2.03 14.16
N SER A 72 12.19 1.44 14.08
CA SER A 72 13.45 2.15 14.34
C SER A 72 14.08 2.74 13.09
N CYS A 73 13.82 2.16 11.92
CA CYS A 73 14.24 2.72 10.64
C CYS A 73 13.50 4.04 10.38
N ARG A 74 14.21 5.02 9.79
CA ARG A 74 13.64 6.30 9.34
C ARG A 74 12.79 6.14 8.06
N GLY A 75 11.93 5.14 8.03
CA GLY A 75 10.92 5.00 6.99
C GLY A 75 9.83 6.06 7.12
N ASP A 76 8.78 5.92 6.32
CA ASP A 76 7.60 6.77 6.42
C ASP A 76 6.84 6.46 7.71
N TYR A 77 6.96 7.37 8.69
CA TYR A 77 6.34 7.26 10.00
C TYR A 77 4.82 7.08 9.90
N ASP A 78 4.17 7.80 9.00
CA ASP A 78 2.72 7.78 8.86
C ASP A 78 2.23 6.42 8.36
N VAL A 79 2.97 5.84 7.40
CA VAL A 79 2.71 4.48 6.91
C VAL A 79 2.86 3.44 8.01
N VAL A 80 3.95 3.50 8.78
CA VAL A 80 4.19 2.55 9.88
C VAL A 80 3.12 2.70 10.96
N ASN A 81 2.77 3.93 11.32
CA ASN A 81 1.74 4.20 12.33
C ASN A 81 0.36 3.66 11.89
N HIS A 82 0.02 3.79 10.60
CA HIS A 82 -1.25 3.31 10.04
C HIS A 82 -1.41 1.79 10.15
N TYR A 83 -0.36 1.02 9.88
CA TYR A 83 -0.45 -0.44 9.83
C TYR A 83 -0.18 -1.15 11.16
N ILE A 84 0.76 -0.67 11.98
CA ILE A 84 1.18 -1.39 13.21
C ILE A 84 1.27 -0.50 14.46
N GLY A 85 1.14 0.82 14.33
CA GLY A 85 1.16 1.77 15.42
C GLY A 85 2.45 1.80 16.26
N PHE A 86 2.49 2.76 17.21
CA PHE A 86 3.64 2.98 18.11
C PHE A 86 3.32 2.83 19.61
N ILE A 87 2.06 2.52 19.99
CA ILE A 87 1.66 2.41 21.40
C ILE A 87 1.80 0.96 21.90
N ASN A 88 1.25 -0.01 21.17
CA ASN A 88 1.27 -1.43 21.57
C ASN A 88 2.14 -2.25 20.62
N CYS A 89 3.45 -2.20 20.84
CA CYS A 89 4.46 -2.73 19.92
C CYS A 89 4.67 -4.25 19.96
N ALA A 90 3.89 -4.99 20.76
CA ALA A 90 4.00 -6.45 20.82
C ALA A 90 3.58 -7.10 19.49
N ASN A 91 4.09 -8.32 19.23
CA ASN A 91 3.83 -9.01 17.96
C ASN A 91 2.34 -9.25 17.69
N SER A 92 1.60 -9.74 18.69
CA SER A 92 0.18 -10.09 18.52
C SER A 92 -0.67 -8.88 18.07
N PRO A 93 -0.69 -7.75 18.79
CA PRO A 93 -1.45 -6.57 18.34
C PRO A 93 -0.94 -6.02 17.02
N SER A 94 0.38 -6.05 16.77
CA SER A 94 0.96 -5.60 15.49
C SER A 94 0.47 -6.46 14.31
N LEU A 95 0.47 -7.79 14.45
CA LEU A 95 -0.03 -8.72 13.43
C LEU A 95 -1.54 -8.56 13.21
N SER A 96 -2.32 -8.42 14.29
CA SER A 96 -3.77 -8.22 14.19
C SER A 96 -4.10 -6.89 13.50
N MET A 97 -3.45 -5.79 13.88
CA MET A 97 -3.65 -4.48 13.27
C MET A 97 -3.26 -4.48 11.80
N LEU A 98 -2.09 -5.06 11.47
CA LEU A 98 -1.64 -5.21 10.09
C LEU A 98 -2.65 -5.98 9.26
N THR A 99 -3.12 -7.12 9.76
CA THR A 99 -4.12 -7.96 9.05
C THR A 99 -5.43 -7.20 8.83
N MET A 100 -5.94 -6.50 9.85
CA MET A 100 -7.15 -5.69 9.75
C MET A 100 -6.99 -4.58 8.71
N LYS A 101 -5.89 -3.82 8.75
CA LYS A 101 -5.64 -2.70 7.84
C LYS A 101 -5.48 -3.12 6.39
N ILE A 102 -4.75 -4.20 6.14
CA ILE A 102 -4.60 -4.75 4.78
C ILE A 102 -5.95 -5.25 4.25
N ARG A 103 -6.79 -5.83 5.12
CA ARG A 103 -8.14 -6.28 4.77
C ARG A 103 -9.07 -5.10 4.47
N GLU A 104 -9.04 -4.03 5.26
CA GLU A 104 -9.78 -2.78 5.01
C GLU A 104 -9.41 -2.22 3.63
N GLU A 105 -8.11 -2.09 3.33
CA GLU A 105 -7.60 -1.65 2.02
C GLU A 105 -7.88 -2.64 0.87
N ALA A 106 -8.38 -3.85 1.15
CA ALA A 106 -8.83 -4.80 0.14
C ALA A 106 -10.33 -4.73 -0.13
N LEU A 107 -11.09 -4.19 0.82
CA LEU A 107 -12.54 -4.01 0.71
C LEU A 107 -12.91 -2.61 0.21
N GLU A 108 -12.07 -1.62 0.47
CA GLU A 108 -12.14 -0.33 -0.19
C GLU A 108 -11.93 -0.56 -1.70
N VAL A 109 -13.04 -0.52 -2.45
CA VAL A 109 -13.02 -0.36 -3.91
C VAL A 109 -12.08 0.81 -4.20
N PRO A 110 -11.13 0.70 -5.14
CA PRO A 110 -10.30 1.83 -5.48
C PRO A 110 -11.21 2.91 -6.05
N GLU A 111 -11.58 3.89 -5.21
CA GLU A 111 -11.80 5.24 -5.70
C GLU A 111 -10.59 5.52 -6.61
N PRO A 112 -10.78 5.87 -7.89
CA PRO A 112 -9.66 6.25 -8.73
C PRO A 112 -8.95 7.36 -7.98
N LYS A 113 -7.73 7.08 -7.49
CA LYS A 113 -6.90 8.13 -6.91
C LYS A 113 -6.91 9.25 -7.93
N PRO A 114 -7.25 10.51 -7.58
CA PRO A 114 -7.03 11.60 -8.51
C PRO A 114 -5.57 11.46 -8.90
N GLU A 115 -5.34 11.15 -10.18
CA GLU A 115 -4.00 11.20 -10.74
C GLU A 115 -3.47 12.54 -10.27
N LYS A 116 -2.34 12.53 -9.55
CA LYS A 116 -1.59 13.76 -9.42
C LYS A 116 -1.28 14.08 -10.87
N LYS A 117 -2.07 14.97 -11.48
CA LYS A 117 -1.71 15.60 -12.73
C LYS A 117 -0.31 16.09 -12.44
N GLU A 118 0.68 15.46 -13.06
CA GLU A 118 1.97 16.09 -13.17
C GLU A 118 1.65 17.39 -13.89
N GLU A 119 1.53 18.47 -13.13
CA GLU A 119 1.50 19.82 -13.67
C GLU A 119 2.88 20.03 -14.29
N ASN A 120 3.06 19.48 -15.49
CA ASN A 120 4.12 19.85 -16.39
C ASN A 120 3.74 21.24 -16.91
N VAL A 121 3.95 22.25 -16.07
CA VAL A 121 3.93 23.66 -16.46
C VAL A 121 5.19 23.91 -17.29
N ILE A 122 5.23 23.40 -18.52
CA ILE A 122 6.24 23.77 -19.51
C ILE A 122 5.83 25.02 -20.30
N THR A 123 4.61 25.52 -20.14
CA THR A 123 4.25 26.84 -20.64
C THR A 123 3.44 27.53 -19.57
N GLY A 124 3.86 28.72 -19.13
CA GLY A 124 3.21 29.53 -18.08
C GLY A 124 1.83 30.07 -18.45
N ILE A 125 0.99 29.21 -19.02
CA ILE A 125 -0.39 29.42 -19.40
C ILE A 125 -1.19 28.44 -18.55
N THR A 126 -2.12 28.94 -17.75
CA THR A 126 -3.02 28.11 -16.93
C THR A 126 -3.89 27.22 -17.82
N GLU A 127 -4.32 26.05 -17.32
CA GLU A 127 -5.16 25.09 -18.07
C GLU A 127 -6.40 25.78 -18.68
N ASP A 128 -7.02 26.70 -17.94
CA ASP A 128 -8.18 27.47 -18.39
C ASP A 128 -7.89 28.35 -19.61
N ARG A 129 -6.70 28.98 -19.64
CA ARG A 129 -6.32 29.85 -20.76
C ARG A 129 -5.98 29.04 -22.01
N LEU A 130 -5.40 27.85 -21.85
CA LEU A 130 -5.19 26.92 -22.96
C LEU A 130 -6.53 26.46 -23.56
N LEU A 131 -7.50 26.11 -22.71
CA LEU A 131 -8.84 25.69 -23.14
C LEU A 131 -9.58 26.82 -23.87
N GLU A 132 -9.43 28.07 -23.43
CA GLU A 132 -10.02 29.24 -24.08
C GLU A 132 -9.43 29.48 -25.48
N LEU A 133 -8.11 29.39 -25.62
CA LEU A 133 -7.43 29.53 -26.91
C LEU A 133 -7.83 28.43 -27.89
N MET A 134 -7.93 27.19 -27.41
CA MET A 134 -8.39 26.07 -28.24
C MET A 134 -9.82 26.30 -28.74
N ARG A 135 -10.73 26.78 -27.88
CA ARG A 135 -12.10 27.11 -28.30
C ARG A 135 -12.14 28.21 -29.36
N GLN A 136 -11.35 29.28 -29.20
CA GLN A 136 -11.27 30.37 -30.18
C GLN A 136 -10.77 29.86 -31.54
N ALA A 137 -9.68 29.08 -31.56
CA ALA A 137 -9.14 28.52 -32.79
C ALA A 137 -10.15 27.61 -33.51
N TYR A 138 -10.91 26.79 -32.78
CA TYR A 138 -11.97 25.98 -33.39
C TYR A 138 -13.10 26.83 -33.97
N THR A 139 -13.53 27.90 -33.30
CA THR A 139 -14.60 28.76 -33.83
C THR A 139 -14.20 29.47 -35.11
N GLU A 140 -12.96 29.95 -35.20
CA GLU A 140 -12.43 30.61 -36.40
C GLU A 140 -12.26 29.61 -37.55
N PHE A 141 -11.74 28.42 -37.24
CA PHE A 141 -11.60 27.33 -38.22
C PHE A 141 -12.96 26.90 -38.80
N TRP A 142 -13.96 26.71 -37.95
CA TRP A 142 -15.31 26.34 -38.38
C TRP A 142 -15.99 27.46 -39.18
N ALA A 143 -15.80 28.73 -38.81
CA ALA A 143 -16.30 29.86 -39.57
C ALA A 143 -15.70 29.91 -40.98
N ASP A 144 -14.39 29.73 -41.11
CA ASP A 144 -13.69 29.73 -42.41
C ASP A 144 -14.10 28.52 -43.27
N MET A 145 -14.32 27.36 -42.67
CA MET A 145 -14.80 26.17 -43.36
C MET A 145 -16.24 26.32 -43.86
N ILE A 146 -17.13 26.94 -43.07
CA ILE A 146 -18.52 27.23 -43.49
C ILE A 146 -18.53 28.24 -44.65
N ILE A 147 -17.65 29.24 -44.61
CA ILE A 147 -17.49 30.21 -45.71
C ILE A 147 -17.03 29.51 -47.00
N ARG A 148 -16.07 28.59 -46.91
CA ARG A 148 -15.59 27.79 -48.06
C ARG A 148 -16.64 26.86 -48.64
N LEU A 149 -17.57 26.35 -47.84
CA LEU A 149 -18.64 25.45 -48.28
C LEU A 149 -19.85 26.17 -48.90
N LYS A 150 -19.94 27.51 -48.79
CA LYS A 150 -21.02 28.34 -49.36
C LYS A 150 -20.64 29.07 -50.67
N LYS A 151 -19.44 28.82 -51.20
CA LYS A 151 -19.00 29.25 -52.55
C LYS A 151 -19.07 28.07 -53.51
#